data_AF-A0A962BUK7-F1
#
_entry.id   AF-A0A962BUK7-F1
#
_cell.length_a   1.000
_cell.length_b   1.000
_cell.length_c   1.000
_cell.angle_alpha   90.00
_cell.angle_beta   90.00
_cell.angle_gamma   90.00
#
_symmetry.space_group_name_H-M   'P 1'
#
loop_
_entity.id
_entity.type
_entity.pdbx_description
1 polymer ?
#
loop_
_entity_poly.entity_id
_entity_poly.type
_entity_poly.pdbx_seq_one_letter_code
_entity_poly.pdbx_strand_id
1 'polypeptide(L)'
;LQNVTTALAVYGALDINHDDALPGYSSDIDFEKLGQIQDWFYQLKSPQWPTHVLGELDAQRVARGQTLYAGECQSCHVLSDRDDPRRELKAVLTPLDEIGTDPKMARNFLDADAETGPWKGEKVAFVAGDVLGERAPTIDLVAHAAIGATLRHPVEGVRDAVASMHHVYKAGLSKDPDYYKARPLSGIWASAPYLHNGSVPSLVELLKPPTERLASFHVGNREFDPENVGLETGEGPHSSLFDTSLPGNGNGGHDYGTALSAEDKRDLLEYLKSL
;
A
#
# COMPACT_ATOMS: atom_id res chain seq x y z
N LEU A 1 -10.83 -10.03 -8.34
CA LEU A 1 -11.16 -8.59 -8.53
C LEU A 1 -9.95 -7.70 -8.28
N GLN A 2 -9.33 -7.67 -7.08
CA GLN A 2 -8.15 -6.83 -6.82
C GLN A 2 -7.05 -6.94 -7.88
N ASN A 3 -6.58 -8.15 -8.21
CA ASN A 3 -5.52 -8.34 -9.23
C ASN A 3 -5.93 -7.89 -10.63
N VAL A 4 -7.22 -8.00 -10.95
CA VAL A 4 -7.79 -7.57 -12.24
C VAL A 4 -7.74 -6.05 -12.31
N THR A 5 -8.19 -5.37 -11.25
CA THR A 5 -8.09 -3.91 -11.13
C THR A 5 -6.63 -3.45 -11.19
N THR A 6 -5.71 -4.14 -10.51
CA THR A 6 -4.27 -3.82 -10.56
C THR A 6 -3.68 -4.04 -11.96
N ALA A 7 -4.05 -5.12 -12.66
CA ALA A 7 -3.60 -5.36 -14.03
C ALA A 7 -4.08 -4.24 -14.96
N LEU A 8 -5.37 -3.89 -14.91
CA LEU A 8 -5.96 -2.80 -15.70
C LEU A 8 -5.35 -1.43 -15.38
N ALA A 9 -4.95 -1.17 -14.13
CA ALA A 9 -4.38 0.10 -13.72
C ALA A 9 -2.96 0.35 -14.25
N VAL A 10 -2.28 -0.68 -14.76
CA VAL A 10 -0.90 -0.56 -15.25
C VAL A 10 -0.82 -0.76 -16.76
N TYR A 11 -1.05 -1.98 -17.26
CA TYR A 11 -0.87 -2.32 -18.69
C TYR A 11 -1.92 -3.29 -19.25
N GLY A 12 -2.88 -3.74 -18.45
CA GLY A 12 -3.98 -4.56 -18.92
C GLY A 12 -4.97 -3.74 -19.74
N ALA A 13 -5.50 -4.34 -20.81
CA ALA A 13 -6.50 -3.71 -21.68
C ALA A 13 -7.84 -4.44 -21.62
N LEU A 14 -8.89 -3.67 -21.91
CA LEU A 14 -10.28 -4.11 -21.96
C LEU A 14 -10.90 -3.59 -23.25
N ASP A 15 -11.58 -4.44 -24.01
CA ASP A 15 -12.41 -4.01 -25.13
C ASP A 15 -13.84 -3.78 -24.64
N ILE A 16 -14.21 -2.50 -24.55
CA ILE A 16 -15.53 -2.06 -24.11
C ILE A 16 -16.56 -2.02 -25.25
N ASN A 17 -16.14 -2.29 -26.49
CA ASN A 17 -17.06 -2.30 -27.62
C ASN A 17 -17.85 -3.62 -27.60
N HIS A 18 -19.14 -3.49 -27.34
CA HIS A 18 -20.08 -4.60 -27.24
C HIS A 18 -20.48 -5.07 -28.65
N ASP A 19 -19.85 -6.12 -29.18
CA ASP A 19 -20.25 -6.71 -30.48
C ASP A 19 -20.90 -8.11 -30.36
N ASP A 20 -21.15 -8.57 -29.14
CA ASP A 20 -21.62 -9.92 -28.85
C ASP A 20 -22.54 -10.00 -27.62
N ALA A 21 -23.53 -10.90 -27.69
CA ALA A 21 -24.64 -11.03 -26.73
C ALA A 21 -24.24 -11.57 -25.33
N LEU A 22 -22.95 -11.74 -25.06
CA LEU A 22 -22.43 -12.27 -23.79
C LEU A 22 -22.07 -11.12 -22.83
N PRO A 23 -22.46 -11.20 -21.54
CA PRO A 23 -22.14 -10.18 -20.55
C PRO A 23 -20.62 -10.10 -20.30
N GLY A 24 -20.15 -8.89 -19.96
CA GLY A 24 -18.74 -8.60 -19.72
C GLY A 24 -17.97 -8.15 -20.97
N TYR A 25 -16.64 -8.12 -20.86
CA TYR A 25 -15.74 -7.53 -21.84
C TYR A 25 -14.57 -8.46 -22.15
N SER A 26 -14.09 -8.43 -23.40
CA SER A 26 -12.83 -9.09 -23.73
C SER A 26 -11.67 -8.34 -23.06
N SER A 27 -10.68 -9.07 -22.55
CA SER A 27 -9.54 -8.47 -21.87
C SER A 27 -8.28 -9.28 -22.09
N ASP A 28 -7.13 -8.60 -22.13
CA ASP A 28 -5.81 -9.25 -22.20
C ASP A 28 -5.30 -9.73 -20.83
N ILE A 29 -6.19 -9.80 -19.84
CA ILE A 29 -5.85 -10.19 -18.47
C ILE A 29 -5.75 -11.71 -18.38
N ASP A 30 -4.56 -12.20 -18.07
CA ASP A 30 -4.30 -13.62 -17.87
C ASP A 30 -4.43 -14.00 -16.38
N PHE A 31 -5.55 -14.63 -16.01
CA PHE A 31 -5.86 -15.00 -14.63
C PHE A 31 -4.93 -16.09 -14.08
N GLU A 32 -4.47 -17.02 -14.93
CA GLU A 32 -3.55 -18.08 -14.53
C GLU A 32 -2.19 -17.49 -14.17
N LYS A 33 -1.67 -16.58 -15.02
CA LYS A 33 -0.40 -15.89 -14.76
C LYS A 33 -0.47 -14.94 -13.59
N LEU A 34 -1.59 -14.25 -13.39
CA LEU A 34 -1.81 -13.46 -12.18
C LEU A 34 -1.79 -14.34 -10.92
N GLY A 35 -2.37 -15.54 -10.96
CA GLY A 35 -2.26 -16.53 -9.88
C GLY A 35 -0.81 -16.95 -9.62
N GLN A 36 -0.05 -17.29 -10.67
CA GLN A 36 1.36 -17.68 -10.56
C GLN A 36 2.24 -16.57 -9.97
N ILE A 37 2.06 -15.32 -10.42
CA ILE A 37 2.79 -14.16 -9.88
C ILE A 37 2.45 -13.95 -8.40
N GLN A 38 1.17 -14.10 -8.03
CA GLN A 38 0.75 -14.00 -6.65
C GLN A 38 1.41 -15.10 -5.79
N ASP A 39 1.43 -16.35 -6.26
CA ASP A 39 2.09 -17.45 -5.55
C ASP A 39 3.60 -17.23 -5.40
N TRP A 40 4.27 -16.66 -6.40
CA TRP A 40 5.68 -16.27 -6.31
C TRP A 40 5.89 -15.13 -5.31
N PHE A 41 5.00 -14.13 -5.32
CA PHE A 41 5.06 -13.02 -4.36
C PHE A 41 4.97 -13.53 -2.92
N TYR A 42 4.13 -14.55 -2.65
CA TYR A 42 4.06 -15.19 -1.33
C TYR A 42 5.32 -15.93 -0.89
N GLN A 43 6.25 -16.22 -1.79
CA GLN A 43 7.53 -16.82 -1.46
C GLN A 43 8.59 -15.77 -1.07
N LEU A 44 8.38 -14.49 -1.40
CA LEU A 44 9.31 -13.42 -1.07
C LEU A 44 9.39 -13.18 0.44
N LYS A 45 10.62 -13.05 0.94
CA LYS A 45 10.89 -12.71 2.34
C LYS A 45 11.40 -11.29 2.44
N SER A 46 11.03 -10.60 3.51
CA SER A 46 11.62 -9.30 3.84
C SER A 46 13.15 -9.43 4.00
N PRO A 47 13.91 -8.40 3.57
CA PRO A 47 15.35 -8.38 3.79
C PRO A 47 15.64 -8.19 5.28
N GLN A 48 16.64 -8.91 5.77
CA GLN A 48 17.16 -8.70 7.14
C GLN A 48 18.20 -7.59 7.13
N TRP A 49 18.35 -6.90 8.26
CA TRP A 49 19.43 -5.94 8.43
C TRP A 49 20.78 -6.58 8.10
N PRO A 50 21.54 -6.04 7.11
CA PRO A 50 22.76 -6.67 6.65
C PRO A 50 23.92 -6.33 7.60
N THR A 51 24.06 -7.06 8.70
CA THR A 51 25.07 -6.76 9.75
C THR A 51 26.50 -6.75 9.23
N HIS A 52 26.79 -7.56 8.20
CA HIS A 52 28.08 -7.58 7.52
C HIS A 52 28.43 -6.29 6.75
N VAL A 53 27.44 -5.44 6.45
CA VAL A 53 27.62 -4.15 5.76
C VAL A 53 27.38 -2.98 6.70
N LEU A 54 26.28 -3.03 7.46
CA LEU A 54 25.79 -1.91 8.27
C LEU A 54 26.07 -2.05 9.77
N GLY A 55 26.80 -3.10 10.17
CA GLY A 55 27.17 -3.36 11.56
C GLY A 55 26.12 -4.14 12.34
N GLU A 56 26.58 -4.71 13.46
CA GLU A 56 25.73 -5.45 14.40
C GLU A 56 24.77 -4.52 15.15
N LEU A 57 23.58 -5.03 15.47
CA LEU A 57 22.59 -4.32 16.27
C LEU A 57 22.88 -4.47 17.77
N ASP A 58 22.61 -3.43 18.55
CA ASP A 58 22.70 -3.50 20.01
C ASP A 58 21.52 -4.30 20.58
N ALA A 59 21.80 -5.52 21.05
CA ALA A 59 20.80 -6.44 21.57
C ALA A 59 19.99 -5.88 22.76
N GLN A 60 20.59 -5.03 23.61
CA GLN A 60 19.87 -4.41 24.71
C GLN A 60 18.92 -3.32 24.23
N ARG A 61 19.35 -2.52 23.23
CA ARG A 61 18.48 -1.53 22.58
C ARG A 61 17.33 -2.20 21.86
N VAL A 62 17.59 -3.27 21.11
CA VAL A 62 16.54 -4.07 20.44
C VAL A 62 15.49 -4.56 21.44
N ALA A 63 15.90 -5.10 22.59
CA ALA A 63 14.97 -5.58 23.61
C ALA A 63 14.10 -4.45 24.22
N ARG A 64 14.70 -3.28 24.49
CA ARG A 64 13.94 -2.11 24.97
C ARG A 64 13.00 -1.56 23.89
N GLY A 65 13.49 -1.47 22.65
CA GLY A 65 12.73 -1.05 21.48
C GLY A 65 11.54 -1.96 21.18
N GLN A 66 11.67 -3.27 21.40
CA GLN A 66 10.57 -4.21 21.28
C GLN A 66 9.42 -3.89 22.25
N THR A 67 9.77 -3.50 23.49
CA THR A 67 8.77 -3.10 24.49
C THR A 67 8.05 -1.82 24.07
N LEU A 68 8.79 -0.84 23.55
CA LEU A 68 8.23 0.40 23.01
C LEU A 68 7.32 0.12 21.81
N TYR A 69 7.75 -0.72 20.87
CA TYR A 69 6.95 -1.13 19.71
C TYR A 69 5.62 -1.77 20.10
N ALA A 70 5.63 -2.62 21.11
CA ALA A 70 4.41 -3.27 21.60
C ALA A 70 3.38 -2.25 22.13
N GLY A 71 3.84 -1.15 22.73
CA GLY A 71 2.97 -0.08 23.25
C GLY A 71 2.54 0.95 22.19
N GLU A 72 3.45 1.32 21.28
CA GLU A 72 3.26 2.46 20.38
C GLU A 72 2.82 2.07 18.96
N CYS A 73 3.13 0.85 18.51
CA CYS A 73 3.06 0.48 17.09
C CYS A 73 2.19 -0.75 16.81
N GLN A 74 2.26 -1.75 17.70
CA GLN A 74 1.79 -3.12 17.40
C GLN A 74 0.26 -3.24 17.24
N SER A 75 -0.52 -2.28 17.76
CA SER A 75 -1.99 -2.25 17.59
C SER A 75 -2.40 -2.13 16.13
N CYS A 76 -1.64 -1.38 15.32
CA CYS A 76 -1.86 -1.20 13.89
C CYS A 76 -0.88 -2.04 13.05
N HIS A 77 0.37 -2.16 13.51
CA HIS A 77 1.43 -2.89 12.82
C HIS A 77 1.64 -4.28 13.43
N VAL A 78 0.79 -5.22 13.04
CA VAL A 78 0.88 -6.61 13.52
C VAL A 78 2.18 -7.25 13.01
N LEU A 79 2.92 -7.91 13.91
CA LEU A 79 4.12 -8.65 13.54
C LEU A 79 3.79 -9.83 12.62
N SER A 80 4.65 -10.06 11.64
CA SER A 80 4.61 -11.24 10.76
C SER A 80 5.96 -11.95 10.84
N ASP A 81 5.94 -13.26 11.07
CA ASP A 81 7.13 -14.09 10.97
C ASP A 81 7.48 -14.30 9.50
N ARG A 82 8.64 -13.81 9.07
CA ARG A 82 9.12 -13.94 7.68
C ARG A 82 9.49 -15.38 7.30
N ASP A 83 9.81 -16.22 8.28
CA ASP A 83 10.27 -17.58 8.09
C ASP A 83 9.14 -18.62 8.23
N ASP A 84 7.97 -18.21 8.72
CA ASP A 84 6.76 -19.05 8.69
C ASP A 84 6.26 -19.20 7.24
N PRO A 85 6.25 -20.43 6.66
CA PRO A 85 5.71 -20.68 5.33
C PRO A 85 4.19 -20.45 5.25
N ARG A 86 3.49 -20.37 6.39
CA ARG A 86 2.06 -20.08 6.50
C ARG A 86 1.78 -18.68 7.03
N ARG A 87 2.77 -17.78 7.01
CA ARG A 87 2.61 -16.41 7.52
C ARG A 87 1.43 -15.71 6.86
N GLU A 88 0.67 -15.00 7.69
CA GLU A 88 -0.43 -14.16 7.24
C GLU A 88 0.00 -12.69 7.29
N LEU A 89 -0.12 -11.98 6.17
CA LEU A 89 0.14 -10.53 6.11
C LEU A 89 -1.09 -9.77 6.57
N LYS A 90 -1.29 -9.71 7.89
CA LYS A 90 -2.43 -8.99 8.49
C LYS A 90 -2.23 -7.49 8.36
N ALA A 91 -3.17 -6.84 7.69
CA ALA A 91 -3.24 -5.39 7.66
C ALA A 91 -4.40 -4.90 8.51
N VAL A 92 -4.15 -3.84 9.28
CA VAL A 92 -5.18 -3.08 9.98
C VAL A 92 -5.61 -1.92 9.07
N LEU A 93 -6.91 -1.74 8.90
CA LEU A 93 -7.48 -0.61 8.17
C LEU A 93 -7.66 0.54 9.17
N THR A 94 -6.80 1.56 9.08
CA THR A 94 -6.84 2.71 9.98
C THR A 94 -7.55 3.86 9.28
N PRO A 95 -8.67 4.35 9.81
CA PRO A 95 -9.41 5.50 9.28
C PRO A 95 -8.52 6.73 9.04
N LEU A 96 -8.84 7.51 8.01
CA LEU A 96 -8.08 8.70 7.66
C LEU A 96 -8.10 9.79 8.74
N ASP A 97 -9.22 9.96 9.43
CA ASP A 97 -9.38 10.88 10.55
C ASP A 97 -8.59 10.46 11.80
N GLU A 98 -8.37 9.14 11.98
CA GLU A 98 -7.53 8.58 13.03
C GLU A 98 -6.03 8.73 12.70
N ILE A 99 -5.60 8.36 11.49
CA ILE A 99 -4.17 8.38 11.12
C ILE A 99 -3.65 9.76 10.72
N GLY A 100 -4.52 10.63 10.19
CA GLY A 100 -4.22 12.04 9.88
C GLY A 100 -3.21 12.27 8.74
N THR A 101 -2.77 11.23 8.02
CA THR A 101 -1.86 11.38 6.88
C THR A 101 -2.57 11.96 5.66
N ASP A 102 -1.83 12.41 4.64
CA ASP A 102 -2.40 13.03 3.43
C ASP A 102 -3.58 12.19 2.85
N PRO A 103 -4.78 12.78 2.67
CA PRO A 103 -5.96 12.02 2.28
C PRO A 103 -6.09 11.82 0.77
N LYS A 104 -5.26 12.46 -0.05
CA LYS A 104 -5.45 12.59 -1.49
C LYS A 104 -5.47 11.24 -2.19
N MET A 105 -4.58 10.30 -1.83
CA MET A 105 -4.52 8.99 -2.46
C MET A 105 -5.82 8.20 -2.24
N ALA A 106 -6.33 8.16 -1.00
CA ALA A 106 -7.58 7.47 -0.68
C ALA A 106 -8.79 8.18 -1.32
N ARG A 107 -8.87 9.51 -1.18
CA ARG A 107 -10.04 10.28 -1.59
C ARG A 107 -10.13 10.59 -3.08
N ASN A 108 -9.03 10.49 -3.83
CA ASN A 108 -9.06 10.70 -5.28
C ASN A 108 -10.08 9.80 -6.00
N PHE A 109 -10.29 8.57 -5.54
CA PHE A 109 -11.29 7.67 -6.14
C PHE A 109 -12.68 7.79 -5.50
N LEU A 110 -12.75 8.27 -4.25
CA LEU A 110 -13.99 8.44 -3.51
C LEU A 110 -14.73 9.71 -3.94
N ASP A 111 -14.00 10.81 -4.07
CA ASP A 111 -14.55 12.14 -4.33
C ASP A 111 -14.66 12.45 -5.82
N ALA A 112 -13.99 11.68 -6.69
CA ALA A 112 -13.99 11.94 -8.12
C ALA A 112 -15.16 11.27 -8.84
N ASP A 113 -15.80 12.06 -9.71
CA ASP A 113 -16.79 11.63 -10.68
C ASP A 113 -16.25 11.73 -12.11
N ALA A 114 -16.68 10.81 -12.97
CA ALA A 114 -16.38 10.84 -14.40
C ALA A 114 -17.64 10.58 -15.25
N GLU A 115 -17.58 10.96 -16.52
CA GLU A 115 -18.61 10.58 -17.50
C GLU A 115 -18.59 9.07 -17.69
N THR A 116 -19.77 8.44 -17.68
CA THR A 116 -19.90 6.98 -17.78
C THR A 116 -19.75 6.48 -19.22
N GLY A 117 -19.95 7.37 -20.20
CA GLY A 117 -19.80 7.08 -21.63
C GLY A 117 -20.68 5.90 -22.07
N PRO A 118 -20.10 4.84 -22.64
CA PRO A 118 -20.87 3.69 -23.15
C PRO A 118 -21.59 2.93 -22.03
N TRP A 119 -21.17 3.06 -20.78
CA TRP A 119 -21.77 2.36 -19.64
C TRP A 119 -23.01 3.06 -19.07
N LYS A 120 -23.43 4.19 -19.63
CA LYS A 120 -24.65 4.90 -19.19
C LYS A 120 -25.87 3.96 -19.25
N GLY A 121 -26.54 3.81 -18.12
CA GLY A 121 -27.71 2.95 -17.98
C GLY A 121 -27.39 1.50 -17.61
N GLU A 122 -26.12 1.10 -17.57
CA GLU A 122 -25.70 -0.18 -17.03
C GLU A 122 -25.70 -0.16 -15.50
N LYS A 123 -25.73 -1.34 -14.87
CA LYS A 123 -25.54 -1.45 -13.42
C LYS A 123 -24.07 -1.63 -13.09
N VAL A 124 -23.62 -1.10 -11.94
CA VAL A 124 -22.23 -1.23 -11.46
C VAL A 124 -21.73 -2.68 -11.54
N ALA A 125 -22.53 -3.67 -11.13
CA ALA A 125 -22.16 -5.08 -11.18
C ALA A 125 -22.94 -5.88 -12.25
N PHE A 126 -23.30 -5.27 -13.38
CA PHE A 126 -24.07 -5.82 -14.52
C PHE A 126 -25.51 -6.26 -14.19
N VAL A 127 -25.70 -7.07 -13.14
CA VAL A 127 -26.99 -7.61 -12.69
C VAL A 127 -27.47 -6.99 -11.37
N ALA A 128 -26.56 -6.38 -10.60
CA ALA A 128 -26.81 -5.82 -9.27
C ALA A 128 -26.10 -4.47 -9.08
N GLY A 129 -26.47 -3.74 -8.02
CA GLY A 129 -25.95 -2.41 -7.72
C GLY A 129 -26.72 -1.28 -8.40
N ASP A 130 -26.24 -0.06 -8.19
CA ASP A 130 -26.84 1.16 -8.72
C ASP A 130 -26.67 1.26 -10.24
N VAL A 131 -27.55 2.01 -10.88
CA VAL A 131 -27.49 2.27 -12.32
C VAL A 131 -26.56 3.45 -12.56
N LEU A 132 -25.59 3.28 -13.44
CA LEU A 132 -24.64 4.30 -13.86
C LEU A 132 -25.39 5.41 -14.63
N GLY A 133 -25.36 6.62 -14.08
CA GLY A 133 -25.97 7.81 -14.68
C GLY A 133 -25.17 8.35 -15.86
N GLU A 134 -25.35 9.62 -16.22
CA GLU A 134 -24.43 10.31 -17.16
C GLU A 134 -23.03 10.46 -16.59
N ARG A 135 -22.97 10.62 -15.27
CA ARG A 135 -21.76 10.64 -14.46
C ARG A 135 -21.95 9.67 -13.30
N ALA A 136 -20.83 9.12 -12.82
CA ALA A 136 -20.81 8.25 -11.65
C ALA A 136 -19.46 8.37 -10.92
N PRO A 137 -19.40 7.96 -9.65
CA PRO A 137 -18.16 7.85 -8.90
C PRO A 137 -17.14 6.99 -9.67
N THR A 138 -15.90 7.45 -9.74
CA THR A 138 -14.84 6.74 -10.48
C THR A 138 -14.58 5.34 -9.93
N ILE A 139 -14.76 5.12 -8.62
CA ILE A 139 -14.70 3.79 -8.00
C ILE A 139 -15.72 2.80 -8.61
N ASP A 140 -16.93 3.27 -8.94
CA ASP A 140 -17.98 2.43 -9.54
C ASP A 140 -17.63 2.05 -10.98
N LEU A 141 -17.02 2.99 -11.72
CA LEU A 141 -16.54 2.74 -13.08
C LEU A 141 -15.40 1.71 -13.10
N VAL A 142 -14.46 1.81 -12.17
CA VAL A 142 -13.37 0.84 -12.00
C VAL A 142 -13.92 -0.52 -11.59
N ALA A 143 -14.89 -0.57 -10.67
CA ALA A 143 -15.54 -1.80 -10.27
C ALA A 143 -16.28 -2.47 -11.44
N HIS A 144 -17.03 -1.69 -12.20
CA HIS A 144 -17.75 -2.16 -13.39
C HIS A 144 -16.81 -2.74 -14.44
N ALA A 145 -15.74 -2.02 -14.79
CA ALA A 145 -14.71 -2.50 -15.71
C ALA A 145 -14.06 -3.82 -15.24
N ALA A 146 -13.67 -3.89 -13.96
CA ALA A 146 -13.03 -5.07 -13.41
C ALA A 146 -13.97 -6.29 -13.34
N ILE A 147 -15.25 -6.09 -13.01
CA ILE A 147 -16.27 -7.15 -13.05
C ILE A 147 -16.48 -7.60 -14.50
N GLY A 148 -16.65 -6.67 -15.43
CA GLY A 148 -16.85 -6.97 -16.84
C GLY A 148 -15.71 -7.77 -17.44
N ALA A 149 -14.46 -7.42 -17.09
CA ALA A 149 -13.28 -8.18 -17.46
C ALA A 149 -13.36 -9.62 -16.93
N THR A 150 -13.83 -9.85 -15.70
CA THR A 150 -13.93 -11.21 -15.13
C THR A 150 -15.02 -12.08 -15.74
N LEU A 151 -16.11 -11.49 -16.24
CA LEU A 151 -17.30 -12.24 -16.68
C LEU A 151 -17.07 -13.04 -17.97
N ARG A 152 -16.09 -12.67 -18.81
CA ARG A 152 -15.77 -13.41 -20.04
C ARG A 152 -14.67 -14.46 -19.89
N HIS A 153 -14.11 -14.63 -18.69
CA HIS A 153 -13.11 -15.68 -18.46
C HIS A 153 -13.75 -17.04 -18.16
N PRO A 154 -13.09 -18.15 -18.54
CA PRO A 154 -13.53 -19.50 -18.19
C PRO A 154 -13.72 -19.65 -16.69
N VAL A 155 -14.79 -20.34 -16.28
CA VAL A 155 -15.16 -20.53 -14.88
C VAL A 155 -14.05 -21.22 -14.09
N GLU A 156 -13.28 -22.12 -14.71
CA GLU A 156 -12.11 -22.75 -14.11
C GLU A 156 -11.00 -21.74 -13.77
N GLY A 157 -10.64 -20.86 -14.70
CA GLY A 157 -9.62 -19.82 -14.49
C GLY A 157 -10.02 -18.80 -13.41
N VAL A 158 -11.31 -18.48 -13.32
CA VAL A 158 -11.86 -17.63 -12.25
C VAL A 158 -11.85 -18.37 -10.91
N ARG A 159 -12.19 -19.66 -10.87
CA ARG A 159 -12.18 -20.47 -9.63
C ARG A 159 -10.78 -20.63 -9.05
N ASP A 160 -9.79 -20.93 -9.88
CA ASP A 160 -8.42 -21.15 -9.43
C ASP A 160 -7.79 -19.84 -8.93
N ALA A 161 -8.05 -18.72 -9.62
CA ALA A 161 -7.67 -17.39 -9.14
C ALA A 161 -8.39 -17.01 -7.83
N VAL A 162 -9.65 -17.40 -7.64
CA VAL A 162 -10.39 -17.14 -6.39
C VAL A 162 -9.88 -18.01 -5.24
N ALA A 163 -9.58 -19.28 -5.49
CA ALA A 163 -9.03 -20.18 -4.48
C ALA A 163 -7.67 -19.70 -3.94
N SER A 164 -6.77 -19.21 -4.81
CA SER A 164 -5.48 -18.63 -4.39
C SER A 164 -5.63 -17.30 -3.65
N MET A 165 -6.66 -16.50 -3.96
CA MET A 165 -6.96 -15.24 -3.28
C MET A 165 -7.47 -15.40 -1.84
N HIS A 166 -8.13 -16.52 -1.49
CA HIS A 166 -8.74 -16.71 -0.16
C HIS A 166 -7.74 -16.79 1.01
N HIS A 167 -6.44 -16.97 0.74
CA HIS A 167 -5.39 -17.02 1.76
C HIS A 167 -4.90 -15.65 2.24
N VAL A 168 -5.31 -14.56 1.58
CA VAL A 168 -4.60 -13.28 1.64
C VAL A 168 -5.36 -12.21 2.41
N TYR A 169 -6.68 -12.13 2.22
CA TYR A 169 -7.47 -11.01 2.73
C TYR A 169 -8.91 -11.43 3.01
N LYS A 170 -9.38 -11.11 4.22
CA LYS A 170 -10.79 -11.17 4.64
C LYS A 170 -11.47 -9.79 4.68
N ALA A 171 -10.88 -8.77 4.04
CA ALA A 171 -11.55 -7.47 3.97
C ALA A 171 -12.51 -7.47 2.78
N GLY A 172 -13.81 -7.38 3.08
CA GLY A 172 -14.81 -7.09 2.04
C GLY A 172 -14.53 -5.74 1.37
N LEU A 173 -15.05 -5.55 0.17
CA LEU A 173 -15.09 -4.24 -0.48
C LEU A 173 -15.91 -3.30 0.42
N SER A 174 -15.25 -2.36 1.11
CA SER A 174 -15.94 -1.26 1.78
C SER A 174 -16.57 -0.37 0.71
N LYS A 175 -17.79 0.09 0.96
CA LYS A 175 -18.45 1.09 0.10
C LYS A 175 -17.81 2.48 0.24
N ASP A 176 -17.03 2.69 1.30
CA ASP A 176 -16.34 3.95 1.57
C ASP A 176 -14.97 3.67 2.19
N PRO A 177 -13.94 3.38 1.36
CA PRO A 177 -12.59 3.11 1.83
C PRO A 177 -11.80 4.37 2.26
N ASP A 178 -12.34 5.18 3.18
CA ASP A 178 -11.65 6.37 3.76
C ASP A 178 -10.62 5.95 4.84
N TYR A 179 -9.68 5.08 4.47
CA TYR A 179 -8.66 4.51 5.36
C TYR A 179 -7.35 4.18 4.63
N TYR A 180 -6.27 4.06 5.39
CA TYR A 180 -5.03 3.44 4.93
C TYR A 180 -4.75 2.11 5.62
N LYS A 181 -3.93 1.28 4.98
CA LYS A 181 -3.52 -0.03 5.47
C LYS A 181 -2.23 0.09 6.28
N ALA A 182 -2.30 -0.15 7.58
CA ALA A 182 -1.12 -0.44 8.38
C ALA A 182 -0.70 -1.90 8.14
N ARG A 183 0.46 -2.09 7.52
CA ARG A 183 1.02 -3.41 7.15
C ARG A 183 2.04 -3.87 8.19
N PRO A 184 2.37 -5.18 8.26
CA PRO A 184 3.52 -5.64 9.03
C PRO A 184 4.79 -4.90 8.63
N LEU A 185 5.64 -4.59 9.59
CA LEU A 185 6.86 -3.77 9.41
C LEU A 185 8.12 -4.63 9.20
N SER A 186 7.98 -5.89 8.84
CA SER A 186 9.13 -6.76 8.52
C SER A 186 9.93 -6.18 7.35
N GLY A 187 11.23 -5.94 7.53
CA GLY A 187 12.10 -5.29 6.56
C GLY A 187 11.86 -3.79 6.38
N ILE A 188 11.17 -3.11 7.31
CA ILE A 188 10.83 -1.68 7.19
C ILE A 188 12.06 -0.78 7.01
N TRP A 189 13.22 -1.21 7.50
CA TRP A 189 14.48 -0.49 7.31
C TRP A 189 14.83 -0.29 5.83
N ALA A 190 14.36 -1.16 4.93
CA ALA A 190 14.71 -1.18 3.51
C ALA A 190 13.66 -0.55 2.58
N SER A 191 12.61 0.10 3.12
CA SER A 191 11.48 0.59 2.32
C SER A 191 11.27 2.09 2.36
N ALA A 192 12.32 2.85 2.72
CA ALA A 192 12.27 4.30 2.63
C ALA A 192 12.06 4.76 1.16
N PRO A 193 11.39 5.89 0.92
CA PRO A 193 10.78 6.77 1.92
C PRO A 193 9.42 6.23 2.44
N TYR A 194 8.99 6.74 3.59
CA TYR A 194 7.89 6.24 4.40
C TYR A 194 6.57 7.00 4.17
N LEU A 195 5.50 6.46 4.76
CA LEU A 195 4.08 6.77 4.48
C LEU A 195 3.64 6.33 3.08
N HIS A 196 2.34 6.44 2.80
CA HIS A 196 1.75 5.95 1.55
C HIS A 196 2.21 6.73 0.30
N ASN A 197 2.61 7.99 0.48
CA ASN A 197 3.04 8.91 -0.57
C ASN A 197 4.55 9.17 -0.58
N GLY A 198 5.33 8.48 0.26
CA GLY A 198 6.79 8.64 0.33
C GLY A 198 7.24 10.02 0.82
N SER A 199 6.42 10.71 1.62
CA SER A 199 6.66 12.09 2.07
C SER A 199 7.57 12.24 3.29
N VAL A 200 8.06 11.12 3.84
CA VAL A 200 8.96 11.11 5.01
C VAL A 200 10.21 10.29 4.69
N PRO A 201 11.42 10.89 4.64
CA PRO A 201 12.57 10.22 4.03
C PRO A 201 13.23 9.14 4.89
N SER A 202 13.03 9.18 6.21
CA SER A 202 13.71 8.29 7.16
C SER A 202 12.83 7.95 8.36
N LEU A 203 13.12 6.86 9.09
CA LEU A 203 12.39 6.55 10.31
C LEU A 203 12.65 7.58 11.41
N VAL A 204 13.84 8.20 11.43
CA VAL A 204 14.13 9.32 12.34
C VAL A 204 13.19 10.50 12.07
N GLU A 205 12.97 10.87 10.80
CA GLU A 205 11.99 11.91 10.44
C GLU A 205 10.57 11.48 10.80
N LEU A 206 10.20 10.21 10.62
CA LEU A 206 8.88 9.71 10.97
C LEU A 206 8.58 9.86 12.47
N LEU A 207 9.59 9.65 13.32
CA LEU A 207 9.50 9.79 14.78
C LEU A 207 9.61 11.26 15.26
N LYS A 208 9.68 12.25 14.37
CA LYS A 208 9.50 13.65 14.74
C LYS A 208 8.01 14.03 14.73
N PRO A 209 7.57 14.96 15.59
CA PRO A 209 6.28 15.62 15.42
C PRO A 209 6.13 16.11 13.96
N PRO A 210 4.96 15.97 13.32
CA PRO A 210 4.79 16.34 11.91
C PRO A 210 5.25 17.77 11.57
N THR A 211 5.11 18.72 12.51
CA THR A 211 5.55 20.11 12.37
C THR A 211 7.07 20.30 12.33
N GLU A 212 7.83 19.29 12.72
CA GLU A 212 9.31 19.30 12.76
C GLU A 212 9.94 18.43 11.65
N ARG A 213 9.11 17.75 10.84
CA ARG A 213 9.58 16.95 9.71
C ARG A 213 10.10 17.85 8.58
N LEU A 214 11.03 17.32 7.79
CA LEU A 214 11.49 18.00 6.58
C LEU A 214 10.32 18.34 5.64
N ALA A 215 10.20 19.63 5.28
CA ALA A 215 9.20 20.12 4.33
C ALA A 215 9.58 19.86 2.85
N SER A 216 10.85 19.58 2.59
CA SER A 216 11.35 19.19 1.28
C SER A 216 12.66 18.43 1.39
N PHE A 217 12.90 17.48 0.49
CA PHE A 217 14.13 16.67 0.44
C PHE A 217 14.35 16.12 -0.98
N HIS A 218 15.58 15.74 -1.33
CA HIS A 218 15.85 15.13 -2.62
C HIS A 218 15.58 13.62 -2.59
N VAL A 219 14.95 13.10 -3.65
CA VAL A 219 14.68 11.68 -3.89
C VAL A 219 15.33 11.25 -5.19
N GLY A 220 15.83 10.01 -5.25
CA GLY A 220 16.50 9.43 -6.42
C GLY A 220 17.97 9.09 -6.18
N ASN A 221 18.52 9.52 -5.04
CA ASN A 221 19.79 9.00 -4.56
C ASN A 221 19.66 7.50 -4.24
N ARG A 222 20.71 6.73 -4.53
CA ARG A 222 20.78 5.27 -4.28
C ARG A 222 21.45 4.95 -2.95
N GLU A 223 22.02 5.95 -2.28
CA GLU A 223 22.65 5.80 -0.98
C GLU A 223 21.60 5.65 0.14
N PHE A 224 21.90 4.74 1.06
CA PHE A 224 21.10 4.50 2.26
C PHE A 224 21.79 5.12 3.46
N ASP A 225 21.04 5.85 4.28
CA ASP A 225 21.50 6.41 5.55
C ASP A 225 21.15 5.43 6.68
N PRO A 226 22.11 4.67 7.23
CA PRO A 226 21.86 3.71 8.30
C PRO A 226 21.65 4.36 9.67
N GLU A 227 22.08 5.61 9.88
CA GLU A 227 21.88 6.33 11.13
C GLU A 227 20.43 6.80 11.24
N ASN A 228 19.91 7.40 10.16
CA ASN A 228 18.52 7.85 10.10
C ASN A 228 17.53 6.76 9.69
N VAL A 229 18.04 5.64 9.16
CA VAL A 229 17.27 4.52 8.60
C VAL A 229 16.37 5.03 7.49
N GLY A 230 16.98 5.42 6.37
CA GLY A 230 16.24 5.89 5.21
C GLY A 230 17.10 6.42 4.07
N LEU A 231 16.54 7.37 3.34
CA LEU A 231 17.21 7.98 2.19
C LEU A 231 18.28 8.98 2.63
N GLU A 232 19.39 9.00 1.91
CA GLU A 232 20.23 10.20 1.84
C GLU A 232 19.45 11.31 1.11
N THR A 233 19.19 12.41 1.80
CA THR A 233 18.28 13.48 1.36
C THR A 233 18.97 14.63 0.64
N GLY A 234 20.31 14.61 0.58
CA GLY A 234 21.11 15.56 -0.16
C GLY A 234 20.89 15.52 -1.67
N GLU A 235 21.18 16.63 -2.33
CA GLU A 235 21.16 16.71 -3.79
C GLU A 235 22.23 15.79 -4.40
N GLY A 236 21.82 14.97 -5.36
CA GLY A 236 22.70 14.05 -6.07
C GLY A 236 22.36 13.93 -7.56
N PRO A 237 23.22 13.26 -8.35
CA PRO A 237 22.96 12.98 -9.76
C PRO A 237 21.62 12.24 -9.93
N HIS A 238 20.77 12.73 -10.84
CA HIS A 238 19.42 12.19 -11.10
C HIS A 238 18.44 12.28 -9.92
N SER A 239 18.75 13.07 -8.89
CA SER A 239 17.79 13.37 -7.84
C SER A 239 16.76 14.42 -8.28
N SER A 240 15.62 14.42 -7.63
CA SER A 240 14.56 15.42 -7.80
C SER A 240 14.07 15.88 -6.43
N LEU A 241 13.75 17.17 -6.32
CA LEU A 241 13.23 17.74 -5.08
C LEU A 241 11.78 17.27 -4.86
N PHE A 242 11.54 16.61 -3.73
CA PHE A 242 10.22 16.33 -3.22
C PHE A 242 9.78 17.47 -2.31
N ASP A 243 8.63 18.08 -2.60
CA ASP A 243 8.04 19.18 -1.83
C ASP A 243 6.72 18.72 -1.20
N THR A 244 6.64 18.75 0.13
CA THR A 244 5.50 18.25 0.90
C THR A 244 4.31 19.22 0.90
N SER A 245 4.47 20.43 0.36
CA SER A 245 3.38 21.41 0.22
C SER A 245 2.51 21.17 -1.01
N LEU A 246 2.97 20.32 -1.95
CA LEU A 246 2.23 19.99 -3.16
C LEU A 246 1.04 19.05 -2.87
N PRO A 247 -0.04 19.12 -3.67
CA PRO A 247 -1.21 18.28 -3.47
C PRO A 247 -0.88 16.77 -3.50
N GLY A 248 -1.18 16.05 -2.42
CA GLY A 248 -0.91 14.61 -2.29
C GLY A 248 0.45 14.27 -1.70
N ASN A 249 1.31 15.26 -1.44
CA ASN A 249 2.65 15.07 -0.90
C ASN A 249 2.74 15.37 0.60
N GLY A 250 1.62 15.59 1.30
CA GLY A 250 1.63 15.95 2.71
C GLY A 250 2.36 14.93 3.58
N ASN A 251 3.23 15.42 4.47
CA ASN A 251 4.01 14.64 5.43
C ASN A 251 3.40 14.64 6.84
N GLY A 252 2.11 14.98 6.94
CA GLY A 252 1.33 15.02 8.18
C GLY A 252 0.92 13.65 8.71
N GLY A 253 0.29 13.63 9.89
CA GLY A 253 -0.28 12.43 10.49
C GLY A 253 0.76 11.42 10.98
N HIS A 254 0.26 10.27 11.45
CA HIS A 254 1.06 9.19 12.04
C HIS A 254 2.03 9.74 13.10
N ASP A 255 1.49 10.33 14.17
CA ASP A 255 2.22 10.99 15.25
C ASP A 255 2.57 10.03 16.43
N TYR A 256 2.37 8.73 16.24
CA TYR A 256 2.76 7.67 17.16
C TYR A 256 4.28 7.61 17.39
N GLY A 257 4.71 7.40 18.63
CA GLY A 257 6.13 7.40 19.00
C GLY A 257 6.83 8.77 18.95
N THR A 258 6.15 9.85 18.53
CA THR A 258 6.78 11.18 18.41
C THR A 258 7.08 11.84 19.76
N ALA A 259 6.32 11.48 20.80
CA ALA A 259 6.49 11.97 22.17
C ALA A 259 7.54 11.18 22.98
N LEU A 260 8.08 10.09 22.44
CA LEU A 260 9.13 9.31 23.08
C LEU A 260 10.38 10.15 23.35
N SER A 261 11.11 9.81 24.40
CA SER A 261 12.40 10.44 24.67
C SER A 261 13.38 10.18 23.52
N ALA A 262 14.43 11.00 23.40
CA ALA A 262 15.46 10.76 22.39
C ALA A 262 16.16 9.40 22.56
N GLU A 263 16.22 8.87 23.79
CA GLU A 263 16.77 7.53 24.04
C GLU A 263 15.81 6.42 23.62
N ASP A 264 14.54 6.54 23.96
CA ASP A 264 13.51 5.59 23.57
C ASP A 264 13.35 5.53 22.04
N LYS A 265 13.44 6.68 21.35
CA LYS A 265 13.44 6.71 19.87
C LYS A 265 14.61 5.92 19.29
N ARG A 266 15.81 6.03 19.87
CA ARG A 266 16.99 5.26 19.43
C ARG A 266 16.80 3.76 19.68
N ASP A 267 16.23 3.38 20.81
CA ASP A 267 15.93 1.99 21.13
C ASP A 267 14.87 1.41 20.18
N LEU A 268 13.80 2.16 19.92
CA LEU A 268 12.77 1.79 18.95
C LEU A 268 13.34 1.64 17.54
N LEU A 269 14.18 2.58 17.08
CA LEU A 269 14.84 2.49 15.78
C LEU A 269 15.71 1.23 15.67
N GLU A 270 16.45 0.89 16.71
CA GLU A 270 17.25 -0.34 16.72
C GLU A 270 16.38 -1.60 16.59
N TYR A 271 15.22 -1.63 17.25
CA TYR A 271 14.26 -2.70 17.08
C TYR A 271 13.65 -2.72 15.66
N LEU A 272 13.29 -1.57 15.09
CA LEU A 272 12.75 -1.48 13.73
C LEU A 272 13.74 -1.96 12.67
N LYS A 273 15.06 -1.77 12.87
CA LYS A 273 16.10 -2.37 12.03
C LYS A 273 16.08 -3.91 12.09
N SER A 274 15.73 -4.49 13.23
CA SER A 274 15.72 -5.95 13.44
C SER A 274 14.53 -6.68 12.81
N LEU A 275 13.47 -5.96 12.42
CA LEU A 275 12.26 -6.49 11.77
C LEU A 275 12.50 -6.83 10.30
#